data_AF-A0A3B8QB91-F1
#
_entry.id   AF-A0A3B8QB91-F1
#
_cell.length_a   1.000
_cell.length_b   1.000
_cell.length_c   1.000
_cell.angle_alpha   90.00
_cell.angle_beta   90.00
_cell.angle_gamma   90.00
#
_symmetry.space_group_name_H-M   'P 1'
#
loop_
_entity.id
_entity.type
_entity.pdbx_description
1 polymer ?
#
loop_
_entity_poly.entity_id
_entity_poly.type
_entity_poly.pdbx_seq_one_letter_code
_entity_poly.pdbx_strand_id
1 'polypeptide(L)'
;AEMNLNSSRSALDRAQLGLERTELRAPFNATVLSEAVDEGQVVGPQSQVARLIGTDDVRVLLSVRLEALELIELPVDGEQGSLVLVRQRVGGDRVVERTGRVAHRVDELDPETRRAQILVMVDNPMSLGDALPLLPGAFVDAEVRGRSIEGAVAVPRGAVYDGNTVWVLSAQSTLERRSISPVWGDNDFVYVSEGLEDGASLVLSPLVNPVEGAPARSLGPTESQP
;
A
#
# COMPACT_ATOMS: atom_id res chain seq x y z
N ALA A 1 -54.81 -16.54 -31.65
CA ALA A 1 -53.67 -17.01 -32.48
C ALA A 1 -52.35 -16.41 -31.99
N GLU A 2 -52.26 -15.08 -31.81
CA GLU A 2 -51.05 -14.39 -31.34
C GLU A 2 -50.54 -14.86 -29.97
N MET A 3 -51.43 -15.13 -29.00
CA MET A 3 -51.06 -15.70 -27.70
C MET A 3 -50.33 -17.05 -27.80
N ASN A 4 -50.75 -17.92 -28.72
CA ASN A 4 -50.13 -19.24 -28.91
C ASN A 4 -48.80 -19.14 -29.67
N LEU A 5 -48.68 -18.17 -30.59
CA LEU A 5 -47.43 -17.89 -31.27
C LEU A 5 -46.39 -17.33 -30.28
N ASN A 6 -46.81 -16.42 -29.41
CA ASN A 6 -45.94 -15.83 -28.40
C ASN A 6 -45.48 -16.87 -27.36
N SER A 7 -46.39 -17.73 -26.89
CA SER A 7 -46.03 -18.80 -25.94
C SER A 7 -45.07 -19.82 -26.56
N SER A 8 -45.26 -20.17 -27.83
CA SER A 8 -44.38 -21.08 -28.56
C SER A 8 -43.00 -20.46 -28.81
N ARG A 9 -42.93 -19.16 -29.10
CA ARG A 9 -41.64 -18.42 -29.20
C ARG A 9 -40.91 -18.41 -27.86
N SER A 10 -41.59 -18.06 -26.77
CA SER A 10 -40.97 -18.12 -25.44
C SER A 10 -40.52 -19.52 -25.02
N ALA A 11 -41.20 -20.58 -25.49
CA ALA A 11 -40.75 -21.95 -25.26
C ALA A 11 -39.46 -22.27 -26.04
N LEU A 12 -39.39 -21.83 -27.31
CA LEU A 12 -38.18 -21.96 -28.13
C LEU A 12 -36.99 -21.23 -27.52
N ASP A 13 -37.17 -19.96 -27.13
CA ASP A 13 -36.12 -19.13 -26.54
C ASP A 13 -35.57 -19.78 -25.26
N ARG A 14 -36.46 -20.32 -24.41
CA ARG A 14 -36.05 -21.04 -23.19
C ARG A 14 -35.27 -22.32 -23.49
N ALA A 15 -35.65 -23.08 -24.53
CA ALA A 15 -34.92 -24.28 -24.92
C ALA A 15 -33.53 -23.93 -25.48
N GLN A 16 -33.42 -22.84 -26.24
CA GLN A 16 -32.14 -22.33 -26.75
C GLN A 16 -31.21 -21.87 -25.62
N LEU A 17 -31.71 -21.04 -24.69
CA LEU A 17 -30.97 -20.64 -23.49
C LEU A 17 -30.56 -21.85 -22.63
N GLY A 18 -31.42 -22.87 -22.55
CA GLY A 18 -31.12 -24.11 -21.86
C GLY A 18 -29.95 -24.86 -22.48
N LEU A 19 -29.91 -24.93 -23.80
CA LEU A 19 -28.81 -25.53 -24.56
C LEU A 19 -27.52 -24.72 -24.44
N GLU A 20 -27.58 -23.40 -24.54
CA GLU A 20 -26.40 -22.52 -24.37
C GLU A 20 -25.75 -22.68 -22.99
N ARG A 21 -26.57 -22.85 -21.94
CA ARG A 21 -26.10 -23.03 -20.56
C ARG A 21 -25.50 -24.42 -20.26
N THR A 22 -25.54 -25.36 -21.20
CA THR A 22 -24.84 -26.64 -21.03
C THR A 22 -23.35 -26.53 -21.35
N GLU A 23 -22.95 -25.52 -22.12
CA GLU A 23 -21.55 -25.23 -22.38
C GLU A 23 -21.03 -24.17 -21.39
N LEU A 24 -20.25 -24.61 -20.41
CA LEU A 24 -19.65 -23.71 -19.44
C LEU A 24 -18.38 -23.09 -20.00
N ARG A 25 -18.43 -21.78 -20.26
CA ARG A 25 -17.27 -20.99 -20.70
C ARG A 25 -16.82 -20.06 -19.58
N ALA A 26 -15.51 -19.87 -19.44
CA ALA A 26 -14.97 -18.89 -18.51
C ALA A 26 -15.43 -17.48 -18.93
N PRO A 27 -15.98 -16.67 -18.01
CA PRO A 27 -16.48 -15.34 -18.35
C PRO A 27 -15.39 -14.26 -18.48
N PHE A 28 -14.13 -14.61 -18.19
CA PHE A 28 -12.94 -13.74 -18.25
C PHE A 28 -11.68 -14.60 -18.46
N ASN A 29 -10.54 -13.96 -18.76
CA ASN A 29 -9.25 -14.66 -18.87
C ASN A 29 -8.83 -15.16 -17.50
N ALA A 30 -8.64 -16.46 -17.37
CA ALA A 30 -8.44 -17.08 -16.07
C ALA A 30 -7.49 -18.27 -16.10
N THR A 31 -6.89 -18.53 -14.94
CA THR A 31 -6.26 -19.81 -14.63
C THR A 31 -7.22 -20.66 -13.79
N VAL A 32 -7.34 -21.95 -14.09
CA VAL A 32 -8.12 -22.89 -13.29
C VAL A 32 -7.33 -23.23 -12.03
N LEU A 33 -7.89 -22.91 -10.86
CA LEU A 33 -7.28 -23.23 -9.57
C LEU A 33 -7.63 -24.64 -9.10
N SER A 34 -8.89 -25.05 -9.33
CA SER A 34 -9.36 -26.38 -8.98
C SER A 34 -10.58 -26.75 -9.82
N GLU A 35 -10.68 -28.01 -10.18
CA GLU A 35 -11.86 -28.63 -10.77
C GLU A 35 -12.54 -29.49 -9.69
N ALA A 36 -13.86 -29.45 -9.64
CA ALA A 36 -14.66 -30.11 -8.61
C ALA A 36 -15.56 -31.23 -9.18
N VAL A 37 -15.53 -31.44 -10.50
CA VAL A 37 -16.36 -32.43 -11.19
C VAL A 37 -15.52 -33.14 -12.23
N ASP A 38 -15.85 -34.40 -12.50
CA ASP A 38 -15.19 -35.21 -13.52
C ASP A 38 -16.16 -35.58 -14.65
N GLU A 39 -15.61 -36.07 -15.76
CA GLU A 39 -16.40 -36.61 -16.86
C GLU A 39 -17.38 -37.70 -16.38
N GLY A 40 -18.63 -37.60 -16.82
CA GLY A 40 -19.70 -38.54 -16.47
C GLY A 40 -20.46 -38.22 -15.18
N GLN A 41 -20.06 -37.18 -14.44
CA GLN A 41 -20.82 -36.72 -13.28
C GLN A 41 -22.01 -35.85 -13.70
N VAL A 42 -23.10 -35.93 -12.93
CA VAL A 42 -24.30 -35.13 -13.14
C VAL A 42 -24.20 -33.85 -12.31
N VAL A 43 -24.26 -32.69 -12.98
CA VAL A 43 -24.23 -31.36 -12.34
C VAL A 43 -25.60 -30.70 -12.38
N GLY A 44 -25.96 -30.02 -11.29
CA GLY A 44 -27.18 -29.22 -11.20
C GLY A 44 -26.89 -27.72 -11.37
N PRO A 45 -27.92 -26.88 -11.45
CA PRO A 45 -27.76 -25.42 -11.64
C PRO A 45 -26.95 -24.69 -10.55
N GLN A 46 -26.80 -25.30 -9.37
CA GLN A 46 -26.05 -24.73 -8.22
C GLN A 46 -24.75 -25.48 -7.94
N SER A 47 -24.38 -26.46 -8.77
CA SER A 47 -23.15 -27.22 -8.58
C SER A 47 -21.93 -26.34 -8.87
N GLN A 48 -20.95 -26.36 -7.98
CA GLN A 48 -19.65 -25.76 -8.23
C GLN A 48 -18.83 -26.72 -9.11
N VAL A 49 -18.47 -26.26 -10.30
CA VAL A 49 -17.77 -27.07 -11.32
C VAL A 49 -16.27 -26.82 -11.26
N ALA A 50 -15.87 -25.55 -11.18
CA ALA A 50 -14.48 -25.14 -11.11
C ALA A 50 -14.33 -23.86 -10.31
N ARG A 51 -13.10 -23.61 -9.87
CA ARG A 51 -12.68 -22.33 -9.29
C ARG A 51 -11.65 -21.70 -10.22
N LEU A 52 -11.94 -20.49 -10.66
CA LEU A 52 -11.13 -19.73 -11.59
C LEU A 52 -10.50 -18.53 -10.88
N ILE A 53 -9.31 -18.13 -11.32
CA ILE A 53 -8.70 -16.87 -10.92
C ILE A 53 -8.40 -16.02 -12.14
N GLY A 54 -8.85 -14.77 -12.11
CA GLY A 54 -8.63 -13.81 -13.20
C GLY A 54 -7.14 -13.50 -13.34
N THR A 55 -6.69 -13.41 -14.59
CA THR A 55 -5.28 -13.12 -14.92
C THR A 55 -5.06 -11.69 -15.43
N ASP A 56 -6.14 -10.98 -15.72
CA ASP A 56 -6.08 -9.65 -16.33
C ASP A 56 -5.49 -8.60 -15.36
N ASP A 57 -5.88 -8.66 -14.08
CA ASP A 57 -5.43 -7.73 -13.05
C ASP A 57 -5.11 -8.45 -11.73
N VAL A 58 -3.98 -8.10 -11.10
CA VAL A 58 -3.71 -8.47 -9.70
C VAL A 58 -3.84 -7.26 -8.82
N ARG A 59 -4.55 -7.45 -7.72
CA ARG A 59 -4.83 -6.44 -6.72
C ARG A 59 -4.10 -6.79 -5.44
N VAL A 60 -3.44 -5.79 -4.87
CA VAL A 60 -2.78 -5.90 -3.57
C VAL A 60 -3.52 -4.98 -2.60
N LEU A 61 -4.01 -5.56 -1.51
CA LEU A 61 -4.64 -4.82 -0.42
C LEU A 61 -3.57 -4.49 0.62
N LEU A 62 -3.28 -3.20 0.81
CA LEU A 62 -2.28 -2.75 1.77
C LEU A 62 -2.96 -2.09 2.97
N SER A 63 -2.46 -2.41 4.17
CA SER A 63 -2.91 -1.82 5.43
C SER A 63 -1.94 -0.73 5.89
N VAL A 64 -2.38 0.52 5.83
CA VAL A 64 -1.56 1.70 6.12
C VAL A 64 -2.04 2.45 7.36
N ARG A 65 -1.13 3.19 8.01
CA ARG A 65 -1.51 4.10 9.11
C ARG A 65 -2.40 5.21 8.55
N LEU A 66 -3.34 5.70 9.37
CA LEU A 66 -4.25 6.77 8.95
C LEU A 66 -3.48 8.03 8.57
N GLU A 67 -2.43 8.38 9.33
CA GLU A 67 -1.55 9.53 9.08
C GLU A 67 -0.87 9.44 7.70
N ALA A 68 -0.56 8.21 7.25
CA ALA A 68 0.12 7.98 5.98
C ALA A 68 -0.75 8.35 4.78
N LEU A 69 -2.08 8.33 4.94
CA LEU A 69 -3.01 8.66 3.85
C LEU A 69 -2.87 10.10 3.38
N GLU A 70 -2.42 11.02 4.25
CA GLU A 70 -2.17 12.40 3.85
C GLU A 70 -1.00 12.50 2.86
N LEU A 71 -0.07 11.56 2.90
CA LEU A 71 1.08 11.53 1.99
C LEU A 71 0.84 10.66 0.76
N ILE A 72 -0.17 9.79 0.78
CA ILE A 72 -0.46 8.88 -0.35
C ILE A 72 -1.42 9.57 -1.32
N GLU A 73 -1.03 9.62 -2.58
CA GLU A 73 -1.85 10.18 -3.65
C GLU A 73 -2.89 9.15 -4.10
N LEU A 74 -4.16 9.51 -3.95
CA LEU A 74 -5.28 8.76 -4.50
C LEU A 74 -5.59 9.32 -5.89
N PRO A 75 -5.94 8.46 -6.86
CA PRO A 75 -6.31 8.94 -8.19
C PRO A 75 -7.61 9.75 -8.11
N VAL A 76 -7.59 10.97 -8.62
CA VAL A 76 -8.75 11.87 -8.75
C VAL A 76 -8.82 12.33 -10.21
N ASP A 77 -10.00 12.31 -10.81
CA ASP A 77 -10.29 12.89 -12.14
C ASP A 77 -9.29 12.53 -13.27
N GLY A 78 -8.88 11.27 -13.34
CA GLY A 78 -7.99 10.75 -14.40
C GLY A 78 -6.49 10.86 -14.09
N GLU A 79 -6.12 11.40 -12.92
CA GLU A 79 -4.76 11.31 -12.42
C GLU A 79 -4.43 9.89 -11.94
N GLN A 80 -3.14 9.56 -11.97
CA GLN A 80 -2.64 8.28 -11.49
C GLN A 80 -2.30 8.41 -10.01
N GLY A 81 -2.73 7.44 -9.19
CA GLY A 81 -2.33 7.39 -7.78
C GLY A 81 -0.85 7.10 -7.59
N SER A 82 -0.43 7.16 -6.32
CA SER A 82 0.94 6.89 -5.88
C SER A 82 1.52 5.62 -6.51
N LEU A 83 2.76 5.71 -6.97
CA LEU A 83 3.52 4.56 -7.45
C LEU A 83 3.83 3.63 -6.26
N VAL A 84 3.65 2.33 -6.47
CA VAL A 84 3.90 1.30 -5.46
C VAL A 84 4.84 0.25 -6.03
N LEU A 85 5.91 -0.03 -5.30
CA LEU A 85 6.78 -1.18 -5.57
C LEU A 85 6.38 -2.32 -4.63
N VAL A 86 5.87 -3.41 -5.21
CA VAL A 86 5.43 -4.60 -4.51
C VAL A 86 6.51 -5.68 -4.60
N ARG A 87 6.90 -6.25 -3.47
CA ARG A 87 7.89 -7.31 -3.35
C ARG A 87 7.28 -8.53 -2.70
N GLN A 88 7.30 -9.67 -3.39
CA GLN A 88 6.87 -10.96 -2.87
C GLN A 88 8.08 -11.88 -2.69
N ARG A 89 8.27 -12.40 -1.47
CA ARG A 89 9.32 -13.38 -1.20
C ARG A 89 8.78 -14.79 -1.49
N VAL A 90 9.39 -15.51 -2.43
CA VAL A 90 8.90 -16.82 -2.91
C VAL A 90 9.69 -18.00 -2.29
N GLY A 91 10.67 -17.70 -1.42
CA GLY A 91 11.49 -18.68 -0.70
C GLY A 91 12.98 -18.52 -1.01
N GLY A 92 13.83 -18.75 0.00
CA GLY A 92 15.26 -18.42 -0.05
C GLY A 92 15.48 -16.92 -0.30
N ASP A 93 16.44 -16.61 -1.18
CA ASP A 93 16.77 -15.22 -1.58
C ASP A 93 15.99 -14.74 -2.81
N ARG A 94 14.98 -15.48 -3.28
CA ARG A 94 14.19 -15.09 -4.45
C ARG A 94 13.08 -14.12 -4.07
N VAL A 95 13.13 -12.93 -4.66
CA VAL A 95 12.11 -11.89 -4.55
C VAL A 95 11.53 -11.61 -5.93
N VAL A 96 10.21 -11.60 -6.03
CA VAL A 96 9.48 -11.13 -7.21
C VAL A 96 9.08 -9.69 -6.95
N GLU A 97 9.55 -8.79 -7.80
CA GLU A 97 9.20 -7.38 -7.74
C GLU A 97 8.23 -7.00 -8.86
N ARG A 98 7.22 -6.22 -8.53
CA ARG A 98 6.29 -5.65 -9.51
C ARG A 98 5.98 -4.21 -9.13
N THR A 99 5.72 -3.41 -10.15
CA THR A 99 5.25 -2.04 -9.97
C THR A 99 3.73 -2.01 -10.13
N GLY A 100 3.09 -1.19 -9.32
CA GLY A 100 1.67 -0.93 -9.39
C GLY A 100 1.38 0.50 -8.98
N ARG A 101 0.09 0.82 -8.93
CA ARG A 101 -0.41 2.14 -8.55
C ARG A 101 -1.58 2.03 -7.61
N VAL A 102 -1.66 2.99 -6.69
CA VAL A 102 -2.83 3.13 -5.82
C VAL A 102 -4.04 3.44 -6.70
N ALA A 103 -5.08 2.62 -6.60
CA ALA A 103 -6.29 2.74 -7.39
C ALA A 103 -7.45 3.35 -6.59
N HIS A 104 -7.60 2.97 -5.33
CA HIS A 104 -8.56 3.60 -4.42
C HIS A 104 -8.23 3.24 -2.97
N ARG A 105 -8.59 4.11 -2.04
CA ARG A 105 -8.71 3.80 -0.60
C ARG A 105 -10.02 3.08 -0.27
N VAL A 106 -10.02 2.09 0.59
CA VAL A 106 -11.27 1.57 1.16
C VAL A 106 -11.81 2.58 2.17
N ASP A 107 -13.06 3.02 2.01
CA ASP A 107 -13.64 4.08 2.84
C ASP A 107 -13.90 3.65 4.30
N GLU A 108 -13.87 2.36 4.57
CA GLU A 108 -13.97 1.78 5.90
C GLU A 108 -12.57 1.44 6.45
N LEU A 109 -12.35 1.76 7.73
CA LEU A 109 -11.17 1.29 8.45
C LEU A 109 -11.35 -0.19 8.78
N ASP A 110 -10.25 -0.92 8.77
CA ASP A 110 -10.23 -2.29 9.25
C ASP A 110 -10.73 -2.35 10.71
N PRO A 111 -11.81 -3.11 11.01
CA PRO A 111 -12.46 -3.05 12.32
C PRO A 111 -11.60 -3.59 13.47
N GLU A 112 -10.65 -4.49 13.16
CA GLU A 112 -9.77 -5.08 14.17
C GLU A 112 -8.55 -4.21 14.42
N THR A 113 -7.91 -3.74 13.35
CA THR A 113 -6.63 -3.02 13.43
C THR A 113 -6.80 -1.50 13.46
N ARG A 114 -7.99 -0.98 13.12
CA ARG A 114 -8.30 0.45 12.92
C ARG A 114 -7.37 1.13 11.91
N ARG A 115 -6.83 0.36 10.97
CA ARG A 115 -5.94 0.85 9.91
C ARG A 115 -6.73 1.14 8.66
N ALA A 116 -6.24 2.12 7.89
CA ALA A 116 -6.81 2.37 6.59
C ALA A 116 -6.33 1.31 5.61
N GLN A 117 -7.19 0.95 4.66
CA GLN A 117 -6.84 0.02 3.61
C GLN A 117 -6.77 0.76 2.27
N ILE A 118 -5.76 0.46 1.47
CA ILE A 118 -5.64 0.96 0.09
C ILE A 118 -5.49 -0.21 -0.87
N LEU A 119 -6.13 -0.07 -2.03
CA LEU A 119 -6.06 -1.04 -3.11
C LEU A 119 -5.01 -0.58 -4.13
N VAL A 120 -4.05 -1.44 -4.41
CA VAL A 120 -3.02 -1.24 -5.42
C VAL A 120 -3.30 -2.15 -6.59
N MET A 121 -3.38 -1.58 -7.79
CA MET A 121 -3.45 -2.33 -9.05
C MET A 121 -2.02 -2.56 -9.53
N VAL A 122 -1.65 -3.81 -9.77
CA VAL A 122 -0.33 -4.19 -10.26
C VAL A 122 -0.35 -4.27 -11.78
N ASP A 123 0.60 -3.59 -12.41
CA ASP A 123 0.76 -3.63 -13.87
C ASP A 123 1.41 -4.97 -14.27
N ASN A 124 0.90 -5.60 -15.34
CA ASN A 124 1.43 -6.85 -15.90
C ASN A 124 1.73 -7.95 -14.84
N PRO A 125 0.72 -8.40 -14.11
CA PRO A 125 0.93 -9.28 -12.95
C PRO A 125 1.47 -10.66 -13.34
N MET A 126 1.08 -11.13 -14.52
CA MET A 126 1.55 -12.35 -15.15
C MET A 126 2.61 -11.94 -16.18
N SER A 127 3.86 -11.72 -15.75
CA SER A 127 4.88 -11.38 -16.75
C SER A 127 5.03 -12.56 -17.72
N LEU A 128 4.88 -12.29 -19.02
CA LEU A 128 5.23 -13.19 -20.11
C LEU A 128 6.78 -13.38 -20.10
N GLY A 129 7.31 -14.22 -19.21
CA GLY A 129 8.75 -14.49 -19.04
C GLY A 129 9.08 -15.43 -17.87
N ASP A 130 10.37 -15.63 -17.57
CA ASP A 130 10.89 -16.55 -16.53
C ASP A 130 10.67 -16.08 -15.06
N ALA A 131 10.02 -14.92 -14.86
CA ALA A 131 9.74 -14.42 -13.52
C ALA A 131 8.40 -14.98 -13.00
N LEU A 132 8.45 -15.62 -11.82
CA LEU A 132 7.26 -16.09 -11.11
C LEU A 132 6.21 -14.96 -11.00
N PRO A 133 4.91 -15.25 -11.24
CA PRO A 133 3.85 -14.28 -11.05
C PRO A 133 3.66 -13.98 -9.55
N LEU A 134 3.01 -12.85 -9.25
CA LEU A 134 2.54 -12.61 -7.88
C LEU A 134 1.47 -13.65 -7.54
N LEU A 135 1.74 -14.48 -6.54
CA LEU A 135 0.79 -15.50 -6.11
C LEU A 135 -0.34 -14.89 -5.28
N PRO A 136 -1.61 -15.10 -5.68
CA PRO A 136 -2.76 -14.66 -4.89
C PRO A 136 -2.77 -15.29 -3.50
N GLY A 137 -3.06 -14.48 -2.48
CA GLY A 137 -3.11 -14.91 -1.08
C GLY A 137 -1.77 -14.95 -0.35
N ALA A 138 -0.65 -14.68 -1.04
CA ALA A 138 0.64 -14.53 -0.38
C ALA A 138 0.83 -13.12 0.21
N PHE A 139 1.64 -13.03 1.26
CA PHE A 139 2.06 -11.75 1.84
C PHE A 139 3.12 -11.08 0.97
N VAL A 140 3.06 -9.76 0.91
CA VAL A 140 3.97 -8.92 0.13
C VAL A 140 4.40 -7.72 0.95
N ASP A 141 5.63 -7.27 0.73
CA ASP A 141 6.11 -5.98 1.20
C ASP A 141 5.83 -4.94 0.11
N ALA A 142 5.43 -3.73 0.51
CA ALA A 142 5.14 -2.67 -0.45
C ALA A 142 5.76 -1.34 -0.03
N GLU A 143 6.45 -0.71 -0.97
CA GLU A 143 6.95 0.66 -0.85
C GLU A 143 6.04 1.58 -1.64
N VAL A 144 5.28 2.42 -0.92
CA VAL A 144 4.37 3.40 -1.53
C VAL A 144 5.08 4.74 -1.59
N ARG A 145 5.20 5.30 -2.79
CA ARG A 145 5.77 6.64 -2.99
C ARG A 145 4.75 7.70 -2.56
N GLY A 146 5.04 8.38 -1.46
CA GLY A 146 4.25 9.52 -0.99
C GLY A 146 4.62 10.85 -1.65
N ARG A 147 3.86 11.88 -1.31
CA ARG A 147 4.10 13.28 -1.69
C ARG A 147 5.43 13.77 -1.11
N SER A 148 6.13 14.60 -1.87
CA SER A 148 7.33 15.26 -1.39
C SER A 148 6.96 16.37 -0.39
N ILE A 149 7.68 16.44 0.72
CA ILE A 149 7.51 17.49 1.73
C ILE A 149 8.66 18.48 1.56
N GLU A 150 8.36 19.66 1.03
CA GLU A 150 9.36 20.70 0.84
C GLU A 150 9.75 21.36 2.17
N GLY A 151 11.03 21.70 2.32
CA GLY A 151 11.53 22.39 3.52
C GLY A 151 11.57 21.54 4.79
N ALA A 152 11.32 20.23 4.70
CA ALA A 152 11.39 19.34 5.85
C ALA A 152 12.85 19.00 6.21
N VAL A 153 13.17 19.06 7.50
CA VAL A 153 14.46 18.66 8.06
C VAL A 153 14.32 17.32 8.75
N ALA A 154 15.19 16.38 8.43
CA ALA A 154 15.25 15.08 9.10
C ALA A 154 15.99 15.21 10.45
N VAL A 155 15.27 14.94 11.53
CA VAL A 155 15.78 14.97 12.91
C VAL A 155 15.83 13.55 13.45
N PRO A 156 17.00 13.03 13.87
CA PRO A 156 17.08 11.72 14.49
C PRO A 156 16.14 11.63 15.69
N ARG A 157 15.37 10.55 15.81
CA ARG A 157 14.37 10.38 16.88
C ARG A 157 14.94 10.55 18.29
N GLY A 158 16.18 10.11 18.50
CA GLY A 158 16.87 10.26 19.79
C GLY A 158 17.16 11.71 20.20
N ALA A 159 17.08 12.66 19.27
CA ALA A 159 17.27 14.09 19.54
C ALA A 159 15.95 14.82 19.83
N VAL A 160 14.80 14.16 19.64
CA VAL A 160 13.47 14.72 19.91
C VAL A 160 13.03 14.35 21.33
N TYR A 161 12.72 15.37 22.12
CA TYR A 161 12.23 15.28 23.49
C TYR A 161 10.75 15.67 23.53
N ASP A 162 9.99 15.02 24.42
CA ASP A 162 8.57 15.30 24.68
C ASP A 162 7.67 15.34 23.42
N GLY A 163 8.12 14.69 22.33
CA GLY A 163 7.42 14.57 21.05
C GLY A 163 7.55 15.76 20.09
N ASN A 164 7.91 16.97 20.57
CA ASN A 164 7.97 18.18 19.75
C ASN A 164 9.04 19.18 20.16
N THR A 165 10.03 18.76 20.95
CA THR A 165 11.08 19.66 21.44
C THR A 165 12.45 19.13 21.05
N VAL A 166 13.35 20.02 20.66
CA VAL A 166 14.75 19.70 20.38
C VAL A 166 15.67 20.67 21.10
N TRP A 167 16.91 20.23 21.32
CA TRP A 167 17.96 21.07 21.86
C TRP A 167 18.93 21.46 20.76
N VAL A 168 19.19 22.76 20.65
CA VAL A 168 20.19 23.29 19.73
C VAL A 168 21.28 24.01 20.52
N LEU A 169 22.48 24.04 19.94
CA LEU A 169 23.60 24.79 20.47
C LEU A 169 23.57 26.22 19.89
N SER A 170 23.46 27.21 20.76
CA SER A 170 23.51 28.63 20.37
C SER A 170 24.91 29.05 19.91
N ALA A 171 25.00 30.20 19.24
CA ALA A 171 26.29 30.80 18.89
C ALA A 171 27.16 31.13 20.12
N GLN A 172 26.55 31.27 21.30
CA GLN A 172 27.23 31.50 22.58
C GLN A 172 27.63 30.20 23.28
N SER A 173 27.54 29.04 22.62
CA SER A 173 27.84 27.72 23.18
C SER A 173 26.96 27.36 24.39
N THR A 174 25.69 27.74 24.35
CA THR A 174 24.69 27.38 25.37
C THR A 174 23.58 26.53 24.78
N LEU A 175 22.96 25.69 25.60
CA LEU A 175 21.79 24.91 25.21
C LEU A 175 20.55 25.82 25.09
N GLU A 176 19.91 25.78 23.94
CA GLU A 176 18.65 26.47 23.65
C GLU A 176 17.58 25.42 23.35
N ARG A 177 16.43 25.57 24.01
CA ARG A 177 15.28 24.69 23.79
C ARG A 177 14.45 25.26 22.65
N ARG A 178 14.18 24.46 21.62
CA ARG A 178 13.31 24.86 20.52
C ARG A 178 12.13 23.91 20.38
N SER A 179 10.94 24.48 20.18
CA SER A 179 9.76 23.73 19.77
C SER A 179 9.83 23.50 18.27
N ILE A 180 9.50 22.28 17.84
CA ILE A 180 9.42 21.87 16.44
C ILE A 180 8.00 21.46 16.07
N SER A 181 7.71 21.49 14.77
CA SER A 181 6.45 20.99 14.19
C SER A 181 6.71 19.72 13.37
N PRO A 182 6.56 18.51 13.96
CA PRO A 182 6.70 17.25 13.24
C PRO A 182 5.61 17.09 12.17
N VAL A 183 5.99 16.63 10.98
CA VAL A 183 5.07 16.36 9.86
C VAL A 183 5.00 14.87 9.50
N TRP A 184 6.08 14.14 9.69
CA TRP A 184 6.14 12.70 9.44
C TRP A 184 7.21 12.05 10.31
N GLY A 185 7.15 10.74 10.48
CA GLY A 185 8.22 9.98 11.14
C GLY A 185 8.29 8.55 10.64
N ASP A 186 9.51 8.06 10.49
CA ASP A 186 9.80 6.64 10.29
C ASP A 186 10.42 6.05 11.57
N ASN A 187 11.14 4.94 11.48
CA ASN A 187 11.73 4.29 12.66
C ASN A 187 12.95 5.05 13.20
N ASP A 188 13.63 5.81 12.35
CA ASP A 188 14.94 6.41 12.63
C ASP A 188 14.84 7.94 12.76
N PHE A 189 13.99 8.57 11.95
CA PHE A 189 13.87 10.02 11.83
C PHE A 189 12.46 10.54 12.09
N VAL A 190 12.41 11.79 12.55
CA VAL A 190 11.24 12.67 12.57
C VAL A 190 11.51 13.79 11.58
N TYR A 191 10.62 13.95 10.62
CA TYR A 191 10.68 15.03 9.64
C TYR A 191 9.91 16.23 10.17
N VAL A 192 10.55 17.39 10.16
CA VAL A 192 10.09 18.62 10.80
C VAL A 192 9.98 19.73 9.77
N SER A 193 8.85 20.42 9.70
CA SER A 193 8.65 21.53 8.75
C SER A 193 9.00 22.91 9.33
N GLU A 194 8.93 23.07 10.65
CA GLU A 194 9.15 24.36 11.33
C GLU A 194 9.88 24.18 12.66
N GLY A 195 10.55 25.24 13.13
CA GLY A 195 11.24 25.29 14.41
C GLY A 195 12.75 25.04 14.34
N LEU A 196 13.27 24.70 13.16
CA LEU A 196 14.69 24.59 12.86
C LEU A 196 15.05 25.48 11.67
N GLU A 197 16.13 26.24 11.83
CA GLU A 197 16.69 27.07 10.77
C GLU A 197 17.86 26.34 10.12
N ASP A 198 18.11 26.63 8.84
CA ASP A 198 19.26 26.08 8.14
C ASP A 198 20.57 26.48 8.84
N GLY A 199 21.48 25.51 8.98
CA GLY A 199 22.73 25.67 9.73
C GLY A 199 22.61 25.62 11.26
N ALA A 200 21.44 25.35 11.83
CA ALA A 200 21.29 25.14 13.27
C ALA A 200 22.08 23.91 13.76
N SER A 201 22.80 24.04 14.87
CA SER A 201 23.56 22.94 15.48
C SER A 201 22.68 22.11 16.43
N LEU A 202 22.14 20.99 15.93
CA LEU A 202 21.31 20.08 16.71
C LEU A 202 22.13 19.24 17.69
N VAL A 203 21.66 19.11 18.93
CA VAL A 203 22.28 18.26 19.95
C VAL A 203 21.75 16.83 19.82
N LEU A 204 22.61 15.93 19.33
CA LEU A 204 22.27 14.51 19.16
C LEU A 204 22.58 13.63 20.39
N SER A 205 23.43 14.13 21.28
CA SER A 205 23.81 13.38 22.49
C SER A 205 22.65 13.34 23.49
N PRO A 206 22.40 12.21 24.16
CA PRO A 206 21.37 12.12 25.18
C PRO A 206 21.71 13.07 26.34
N LEU A 207 20.76 13.94 26.69
CA LEU A 207 20.89 14.89 27.78
C LEU A 207 20.13 14.39 29.01
N VAL A 208 20.80 14.34 30.17
CA VAL A 208 20.15 14.03 31.45
C VAL A 208 19.79 15.35 32.13
N ASN A 209 18.50 15.63 32.27
CA ASN A 209 17.95 16.86 32.87
C ASN A 209 18.55 18.16 32.28
N PRO A 210 18.46 18.38 30.96
CA PRO A 210 18.99 19.59 30.34
C PRO A 210 18.27 20.85 30.84
N VAL A 211 19.06 21.88 31.15
CA VAL A 211 18.58 23.20 31.56
C VAL A 211 18.91 24.20 30.45
N GLU A 212 17.94 25.04 30.12
CA GLU A 212 18.12 26.12 29.15
C GLU A 212 19.21 27.10 29.62
N GLY A 213 20.09 27.51 28.70
CA GLY A 213 21.23 28.37 28.98
C GLY A 213 22.45 27.66 29.56
N ALA A 214 22.39 26.34 29.82
CA ALA A 214 23.56 25.60 30.30
C ALA A 214 24.69 25.60 29.24
N PRO A 215 25.96 25.76 29.65
CA PRO A 215 27.08 25.72 28.71
C PRO A 215 27.25 24.32 28.14
N ALA A 216 27.41 24.22 26.83
CA ALA A 216 27.65 22.96 26.13
C ALA A 216 28.77 23.12 25.11
N ARG A 217 29.42 22.01 24.77
CA ARG A 217 30.51 21.98 23.79
C ARG A 217 30.18 20.98 22.70
N SER A 218 30.29 21.41 21.46
CA SER A 218 30.22 20.50 20.31
C SER A 218 31.45 19.59 20.29
N LEU A 219 31.23 18.29 20.09
CA LEU A 219 32.29 17.28 19.92
C LEU A 219 32.76 17.18 18.46
N GLY A 220 32.27 18.06 17.57
CA GLY A 220 32.52 18.05 16.13
C GLY A 220 31.27 17.64 15.33
N PRO A 221 31.24 17.91 14.01
CA PRO A 221 30.14 17.47 13.16
C PRO A 221 30.16 15.95 13.03
N THR A 222 29.09 15.29 13.45
CA THR A 222 28.80 13.93 13.02
C THR A 222 28.08 14.06 11.68
N GLU A 223 28.70 13.62 10.58
CA GLU A 223 28.01 13.54 9.30
C GLU A 223 26.83 12.56 9.43
N SER A 224 25.61 13.09 9.44
CA SER A 224 24.40 12.32 9.24
C SER A 224 24.41 11.83 7.78
N GLN A 225 24.58 10.53 7.56
CA GLN A 225 24.45 9.96 6.23
C GLN A 225 22.99 10.07 5.75
N PRO A 226 22.77 10.38 4.47
CA PRO A 226 21.43 10.59 3.88
C PRO A 226 20.58 9.32 3.85
#